data_AF-Q2HFH3-F1
#
_entry.id   AF-Q2HFH3-F1
#
_cell.length_a   1.000
_cell.length_b   1.000
_cell.length_c   1.000
_cell.angle_alpha   90.00
_cell.angle_beta   90.00
_cell.angle_gamma   90.00
#
_symmetry.space_group_name_H-M   'P 1'
#
loop_
_entity.id
_entity.type
_entity.pdbx_description
1 polymer ?
#
loop_
_entity_poly.entity_id
_entity_poly.type
_entity_poly.pdbx_seq_one_letter_code
_entity_poly.pdbx_strand_id
1 'polypeptide(L)'
;MPDVDGELLGDDRGGGDEGEGGFWEGLPGELETEVDVEDVLGRWRGYSPKHMDLRISEDAGHYLCDFIYFSSLAHLERAGERRRVLFLHVPSDASEHSIATGRELLLQLVRSVVESEMVKREKDKAGAGEAAGAAADAAN
;
A
#
# COMPACT_ATOMS: atom_id res chain seq x y z
N MET A 1 -7.38 -19.16 13.06
CA MET A 1 -8.37 -18.44 13.90
C MET A 1 -9.64 -18.28 13.07
N PRO A 2 -10.85 -18.52 13.60
CA PRO A 2 -12.07 -18.31 12.85
C PRO A 2 -12.38 -16.81 12.72
N ASP A 3 -13.04 -16.43 11.62
CA ASP A 3 -13.45 -15.06 11.37
C ASP A 3 -14.68 -14.68 12.21
N VAL A 4 -15.27 -13.50 11.93
CA VAL A 4 -16.46 -13.02 12.64
C VAL A 4 -17.70 -13.88 12.40
N ASP A 5 -17.70 -14.68 11.32
CA ASP A 5 -18.77 -15.61 10.96
C ASP A 5 -18.51 -17.03 11.49
N GLY A 6 -17.35 -17.24 12.13
CA GLY A 6 -16.95 -18.53 12.70
C GLY A 6 -16.21 -19.45 11.71
N GLU A 7 -15.91 -18.96 10.50
CA GLU A 7 -15.30 -19.74 9.43
C GLU A 7 -13.77 -19.65 9.46
N LEU A 8 -13.09 -20.73 9.09
CA LEU A 8 -11.64 -20.75 8.95
C LEU A 8 -11.25 -20.39 7.51
N LEU A 9 -10.15 -19.64 7.35
CA LEU A 9 -9.65 -19.22 6.03
C LEU A 9 -9.25 -20.40 5.12
N GLY A 10 -9.07 -21.60 5.67
CA GLY A 10 -8.80 -22.81 4.87
C GLY A 10 -7.37 -22.88 4.32
N ASP A 11 -6.49 -22.02 4.84
CA ASP A 11 -5.04 -21.96 4.65
C ASP A 11 -4.32 -23.30 4.96
N ASP A 12 -4.84 -24.10 5.88
CA ASP A 12 -4.34 -25.46 6.16
C ASP A 12 -4.59 -26.46 5.00
N ARG A 13 -5.43 -26.11 4.02
CA ARG A 13 -5.76 -26.97 2.86
C ARG A 13 -4.94 -26.60 1.61
N GLY A 14 -3.69 -26.17 1.76
CA GLY A 14 -2.61 -26.30 0.76
C GLY A 14 -2.94 -26.14 -0.73
N GLY A 15 -3.80 -25.21 -1.13
CA GLY A 15 -4.17 -25.03 -2.53
C GLY A 15 -5.60 -24.57 -2.77
N GLY A 16 -6.04 -23.53 -2.08
CA GLY A 16 -7.42 -23.05 -2.19
C GLY A 16 -7.72 -22.21 -3.43
N ASP A 17 -6.71 -21.52 -4.00
CA ASP A 17 -6.99 -20.50 -5.01
C ASP A 17 -5.86 -20.25 -6.02
N GLU A 18 -4.74 -20.94 -5.88
CA GLU A 18 -3.61 -20.93 -6.80
C GLU A 18 -3.85 -21.99 -7.90
N GLY A 19 -4.76 -21.70 -8.84
CA GLY A 19 -5.12 -22.64 -9.90
C GLY A 19 -5.99 -22.04 -11.00
N GLU A 20 -6.10 -22.76 -12.11
CA GLU A 20 -6.97 -22.42 -13.25
C GLU A 20 -8.43 -22.36 -12.77
N GLY A 21 -9.10 -21.22 -12.95
CA GLY A 21 -10.44 -20.94 -12.42
C GLY A 21 -10.50 -20.47 -10.95
N GLY A 22 -9.36 -20.26 -10.28
CA GLY A 22 -9.29 -19.68 -8.93
C GLY A 22 -9.58 -18.17 -8.90
N PHE A 23 -10.01 -17.65 -7.77
CA PHE A 23 -10.28 -16.22 -7.57
C PHE A 23 -9.02 -15.36 -7.79
N TRP A 24 -7.82 -15.88 -7.51
CA TRP A 24 -6.51 -15.28 -7.81
C TRP A 24 -5.87 -15.70 -9.13
N GLU A 25 -6.59 -16.39 -10.01
CA GLU A 25 -6.03 -16.82 -11.30
C GLU A 25 -5.36 -15.66 -12.07
N GLY A 26 -4.15 -15.94 -12.59
CA GLY A 26 -3.36 -15.00 -13.37
C GLY A 26 -2.61 -13.93 -12.58
N LEU A 27 -2.72 -13.91 -11.24
CA LEU A 27 -1.97 -13.00 -10.39
C LEU A 27 -0.68 -13.65 -9.85
N PRO A 28 0.37 -12.85 -9.60
CA PRO A 28 1.55 -13.34 -8.90
C PRO A 28 1.21 -13.71 -7.44
N GLY A 29 1.99 -14.60 -6.85
CA GLY A 29 1.83 -15.00 -5.45
C GLY A 29 2.13 -13.87 -4.45
N GLU A 30 2.82 -12.82 -4.89
CA GLU A 30 3.10 -11.62 -4.11
C GLU A 30 2.84 -10.38 -4.97
N LEU A 31 2.25 -9.35 -4.35
CA LEU A 31 2.02 -8.06 -4.97
C LEU A 31 2.58 -6.96 -4.06
N GLU A 32 3.31 -6.02 -4.65
CA GLU A 32 3.86 -4.87 -3.95
C GLU A 32 3.08 -3.60 -4.27
N THR A 33 3.01 -2.69 -3.30
CA THR A 33 2.52 -1.35 -3.54
C THR A 33 3.49 -0.58 -4.43
N GLU A 34 2.96 0.26 -5.30
CA GLU A 34 3.77 1.16 -6.11
C GLU A 34 3.91 2.55 -5.47
N VAL A 35 3.38 2.76 -4.27
CA VAL A 35 3.62 3.96 -3.46
C VAL A 35 5.06 3.94 -2.94
N ASP A 36 5.73 5.09 -2.97
CA ASP A 36 7.10 5.25 -2.44
C ASP A 36 7.06 5.28 -0.90
N VAL A 37 7.09 4.09 -0.29
CA VAL A 37 6.86 3.91 1.16
C VAL A 37 7.97 4.54 2.00
N GLU A 38 9.20 4.57 1.51
CA GLU A 38 10.34 5.22 2.15
C GLU A 38 10.16 6.74 2.20
N ASP A 39 9.78 7.34 1.07
CA ASP A 39 9.51 8.77 0.93
C ASP A 39 8.30 9.21 1.79
N VAL A 40 7.27 8.37 1.84
CA VAL A 40 6.12 8.54 2.74
C VAL A 40 6.53 8.44 4.20
N LEU A 41 7.29 7.42 4.60
CA LEU A 41 7.76 7.24 5.98
C LEU A 41 8.61 8.43 6.44
N GLY A 42 9.49 8.94 5.57
CA GLY A 42 10.32 10.11 5.83
C GLY A 42 9.48 11.35 6.17
N ARG A 43 8.48 11.66 5.34
CA ARG A 43 7.52 12.74 5.60
C ARG A 43 6.70 12.49 6.86
N TRP A 44 6.20 11.27 7.02
CA TRP A 44 5.30 10.92 8.12
C TRP A 44 5.98 11.07 9.48
N ARG A 45 7.24 10.60 9.61
CA ARG A 45 8.09 10.86 10.78
C ARG A 45 8.47 12.34 10.92
N GLY A 46 8.52 13.07 9.81
CA GLY A 46 8.72 14.52 9.77
C GLY A 46 7.60 15.29 10.47
N TYR A 47 6.34 14.95 10.13
CA TYR A 47 5.14 15.60 10.65
C TYR A 47 4.65 15.06 11.99
N SER A 48 5.03 13.82 12.35
CA SER A 48 4.58 13.17 13.58
C SER A 48 5.51 13.45 14.78
N PRO A 49 5.02 13.28 16.02
CA PRO A 49 5.85 13.40 17.22
C PRO A 49 7.06 12.44 17.19
N LYS A 50 8.26 12.95 17.51
CA LYS A 50 9.53 12.20 17.39
C LYS A 50 9.66 10.97 18.28
N HIS A 51 8.81 10.84 19.30
CA HIS A 51 8.81 9.70 20.21
C HIS A 51 7.91 8.56 19.72
N MET A 52 7.21 8.73 18.60
CA MET A 52 6.37 7.69 18.00
C MET A 52 7.23 6.70 17.19
N ASP A 53 7.03 5.40 17.45
CA ASP A 53 7.65 4.32 16.67
C ASP A 53 6.84 4.07 15.40
N LEU A 54 7.20 4.76 14.32
CA LEU A 54 6.61 4.60 12.99
C LEU A 54 7.61 3.84 12.11
N ARG A 55 7.19 2.76 11.44
CA ARG A 55 8.07 1.90 10.64
C ARG A 55 7.33 1.25 9.48
N ILE A 56 8.08 0.84 8.47
CA ILE A 56 7.58 -0.04 7.40
C ILE A 56 7.49 -1.47 7.97
N SER A 57 6.44 -2.18 7.56
CA SER A 57 6.28 -3.61 7.82
C SER A 57 6.38 -4.33 6.48
N GLU A 58 7.23 -5.35 6.41
CA GLU A 58 7.37 -6.24 5.23
C GLU A 58 6.34 -7.38 5.25
N ASP A 59 5.56 -7.49 6.33
CA ASP A 59 4.57 -8.54 6.57
C ASP A 59 3.28 -7.90 7.09
N ALA A 60 2.19 -8.10 6.36
CA ALA A 60 0.84 -7.61 6.72
C ALA A 60 0.07 -8.61 7.60
N GLY A 61 0.70 -9.71 8.01
CA GLY A 61 0.11 -10.86 8.66
C GLY A 61 -0.34 -11.92 7.66
N HIS A 62 -1.01 -12.96 8.15
CA HIS A 62 -1.53 -14.05 7.30
C HIS A 62 -3.02 -14.30 7.58
N TYR A 63 -3.76 -13.23 7.82
CA TYR A 63 -5.18 -13.28 8.12
C TYR A 63 -5.94 -12.21 7.33
N LEU A 64 -7.03 -11.65 7.87
CA LEU A 64 -7.86 -10.66 7.18
C LEU A 64 -7.08 -9.40 6.71
N CYS A 65 -6.07 -8.95 7.45
CA CYS A 65 -5.29 -7.76 7.08
C CYS A 65 -4.58 -7.96 5.74
N ASP A 66 -3.91 -9.10 5.59
CA ASP A 66 -3.22 -9.48 4.37
C ASP A 66 -4.19 -9.76 3.23
N PHE A 67 -5.27 -10.50 3.52
CA PHE A 67 -6.33 -10.73 2.54
C PHE A 67 -6.88 -9.41 1.97
N ILE A 68 -7.22 -8.43 2.80
CA ILE A 68 -7.74 -7.12 2.35
C ILE A 68 -6.69 -6.35 1.56
N TYR A 69 -5.44 -6.36 2.02
CA TYR A 69 -4.35 -5.66 1.36
C TYR A 69 -4.06 -6.25 -0.03
N PHE A 70 -3.85 -7.56 -0.11
CA PHE A 70 -3.63 -8.29 -1.36
C PHE A 70 -4.83 -8.13 -2.31
N SER A 71 -6.06 -8.28 -1.82
CA SER A 71 -7.27 -8.09 -2.63
C SER A 71 -7.33 -6.70 -3.28
N SER A 72 -6.92 -5.67 -2.55
CA SER A 72 -6.92 -4.29 -3.03
C SER A 72 -5.85 -4.07 -4.10
N LEU A 73 -4.66 -4.67 -3.93
CA LEU A 73 -3.59 -4.64 -4.93
C LEU A 73 -3.99 -5.42 -6.19
N ALA A 74 -4.50 -6.63 -6.01
CA ALA A 74 -4.97 -7.52 -7.08
C ALA A 74 -6.06 -6.87 -7.93
N HIS A 75 -6.96 -6.11 -7.32
CA HIS A 75 -7.99 -5.35 -8.03
C HIS A 75 -7.38 -4.35 -9.02
N LEU A 76 -6.36 -3.59 -8.59
CA LEU A 76 -5.68 -2.60 -9.43
C LEU A 76 -4.80 -3.28 -10.50
N GLU A 77 -4.10 -4.35 -10.13
CA GLU A 77 -3.31 -5.16 -11.06
C GLU A 77 -4.17 -5.64 -12.24
N ARG A 78 -5.33 -6.21 -11.96
CA ARG A 78 -6.28 -6.68 -12.99
C ARG A 78 -6.83 -5.57 -13.86
N ALA A 79 -6.99 -4.37 -13.30
CA ALA A 79 -7.42 -3.19 -14.04
C ALA A 79 -6.30 -2.56 -14.89
N GLY A 80 -5.05 -3.03 -14.76
CA GLY A 80 -3.89 -2.37 -15.36
C GLY A 80 -3.65 -0.97 -14.77
N GLU A 81 -4.11 -0.73 -13.55
CA GLU A 81 -3.96 0.52 -12.84
C GLU A 81 -2.78 0.46 -11.86
N ARG A 82 -2.14 1.62 -11.64
CA ARG A 82 -1.05 1.72 -10.67
C ARG A 82 -1.52 1.30 -9.27
N ARG A 83 -0.83 0.34 -8.66
CA ARG A 83 -1.11 -0.23 -7.33
C ARG A 83 -0.86 0.74 -6.17
N ARG A 84 -1.69 1.79 -6.09
CA ARG A 84 -1.60 2.84 -5.07
C ARG A 84 -2.40 2.47 -3.82
N VAL A 85 -1.95 1.42 -3.12
CA VAL A 85 -2.59 0.91 -1.91
C VAL A 85 -1.57 0.94 -0.78
N LEU A 86 -2.00 1.34 0.41
CA LEU A 86 -1.22 1.19 1.65
C LEU A 86 -2.12 0.55 2.70
N PHE A 87 -1.51 -0.24 3.59
CA PHE A 87 -2.16 -0.78 4.77
C PHE A 87 -1.45 -0.25 6.02
N LEU A 88 -2.20 0.11 7.06
CA LEU A 88 -1.66 0.62 8.32
C LEU A 88 -2.05 -0.28 9.48
N HIS A 89 -1.07 -0.98 10.04
CA HIS A 89 -1.23 -1.63 11.34
C HIS A 89 -1.15 -0.59 12.45
N VAL A 90 -2.09 -0.66 13.40
CA VAL A 90 -2.10 0.16 14.61
C VAL A 90 -2.09 -0.72 15.86
N PRO A 91 -1.53 -0.24 16.99
CA PRO A 91 -1.64 -0.96 18.25
C PRO A 91 -3.10 -1.19 18.67
N SER A 92 -3.35 -2.25 19.44
CA SER A 92 -4.70 -2.63 19.87
C SER A 92 -5.28 -1.77 21.02
N ASP A 93 -4.51 -0.83 21.56
CA ASP A 93 -4.99 0.05 22.63
C ASP A 93 -6.07 1.01 22.12
N ALA A 94 -7.27 0.88 22.69
CA ALA A 94 -8.45 1.67 22.35
C ALA A 94 -8.80 2.73 23.41
N SER A 95 -7.86 3.10 24.28
CA SER A 95 -8.03 4.26 25.17
C SER A 95 -8.27 5.55 24.37
N GLU A 96 -8.96 6.53 24.96
CA GLU A 96 -9.21 7.82 24.29
C GLU A 96 -7.91 8.50 23.84
N HIS A 97 -6.85 8.36 24.63
CA HIS A 97 -5.52 8.87 24.31
C HIS A 97 -4.94 8.19 23.07
N SER A 98 -5.02 6.86 22.99
CA SER A 98 -4.51 6.08 21.86
C SER A 98 -5.34 6.30 20.59
N ILE A 99 -6.66 6.46 20.70
CA ILE A 99 -7.52 6.86 19.58
C ILE A 99 -7.16 8.26 19.07
N ALA A 100 -6.99 9.23 19.97
CA ALA A 100 -6.60 10.59 19.59
C ALA A 100 -5.23 10.63 18.91
N THR A 101 -4.27 9.87 19.43
CA THR A 101 -2.93 9.72 18.85
C THR A 101 -2.99 9.04 17.49
N GLY A 102 -3.72 7.92 17.37
CA GLY A 102 -3.90 7.20 16.11
C GLY A 102 -4.54 8.06 15.03
N ARG A 103 -5.54 8.88 15.39
CA ARG A 103 -6.16 9.85 14.47
C ARG A 103 -5.15 10.88 13.97
N GLU A 104 -4.37 11.47 14.87
CA GLU A 104 -3.34 12.44 14.49
C GLU A 104 -2.31 11.82 13.55
N LEU A 105 -1.80 10.64 13.89
CA LEU A 105 -0.84 9.90 13.07
C LEU A 105 -1.41 9.55 11.69
N LEU A 106 -2.66 9.11 11.62
CA LEU A 106 -3.33 8.78 10.36
C LEU A 106 -3.47 10.02 9.46
N LEU A 107 -3.83 11.18 10.02
CA LEU A 107 -3.89 12.43 9.25
C LEU A 107 -2.53 12.82 8.69
N GLN A 108 -1.46 12.69 9.49
CA GLN A 108 -0.10 12.94 9.00
C GLN A 108 0.36 11.92 7.96
N LEU A 109 -0.09 10.66 8.05
CA LEU A 109 0.16 9.64 7.03
C LEU A 109 -0.51 10.04 5.71
N VAL A 110 -1.82 10.34 5.73
CA VAL A 110 -2.57 10.75 4.52
C VAL A 110 -1.91 11.96 3.86
N ARG A 111 -1.53 12.96 4.65
CA ARG A 111 -0.78 14.12 4.15
C ARG A 111 0.53 13.71 3.46
N SER A 112 1.31 12.84 4.10
CA SER A 112 2.59 12.36 3.59
C SER A 112 2.45 11.60 2.27
N VAL A 113 1.41 10.78 2.14
CA VAL A 113 1.06 10.05 0.92
C VAL A 113 0.72 11.02 -0.20
N VAL A 114 -0.16 11.99 0.04
CA VAL A 114 -0.55 12.98 -0.98
C VAL A 114 0.66 13.77 -1.46
N GLU A 115 1.50 14.25 -0.55
CA GLU A 115 2.71 15.02 -0.91
C GLU A 115 3.72 14.17 -1.69
N SER A 116 3.95 12.92 -1.28
CA SER A 116 4.81 11.98 -2.02
C SER A 116 4.31 11.75 -3.45
N GLU A 117 3.01 11.46 -3.60
CA GLU A 117 2.37 11.22 -4.89
C GLU A 117 2.34 12.45 -5.80
N MET A 118 2.18 13.65 -5.24
CA MET A 118 2.25 14.89 -6.00
C MET A 118 3.65 15.13 -6.56
N VAL A 119 4.69 14.93 -5.76
CA VAL A 119 6.09 15.05 -6.19
C VAL A 119 6.41 14.03 -7.28
N LYS A 120 5.97 12.78 -7.13
CA LYS A 120 6.15 11.73 -8.16
C LYS A 120 5.48 12.13 -9.47
N ARG A 121 4.22 12.59 -9.41
CA ARG A 121 3.47 13.05 -10.60
C ARG A 121 4.14 14.23 -11.30
N GLU A 122 4.73 15.16 -10.57
CA GLU A 122 5.47 16.29 -11.16
C GLU A 122 6.75 15.82 -11.86
N LYS A 123 7.50 14.90 -11.25
CA LYS A 123 8.68 14.28 -11.86
C LYS A 123 8.34 13.51 -13.13
N ASP A 124 7.27 12.71 -13.10
CA ASP A 124 6.81 11.94 -14.27
C ASP A 124 6.46 12.86 -15.44
N LYS A 125 5.78 13.99 -15.17
CA LYS A 125 5.46 15.00 -16.18
C LYS A 125 6.71 15.69 -16.74
N ALA A 126 7.67 16.02 -15.89
CA ALA A 126 8.92 16.65 -16.32
C ALA A 126 9.74 15.70 -17.20
N GLY A 127 9.89 14.42 -16.81
CA GLY A 127 10.61 13.40 -17.57
C GLY A 127 9.94 13.09 -18.92
N ALA A 128 8.61 13.06 -18.98
CA ALA A 128 7.89 12.91 -20.25
C ALA A 128 8.12 14.09 -21.21
N GLY A 129 8.22 15.32 -20.68
CA GLY A 129 8.54 16.51 -21.48
C GLY A 129 9.96 16.49 -22.04
N GLU A 130 10.94 16.03 -21.26
CA GLU A 130 12.34 15.92 -21.68
C GLU A 130 12.53 14.82 -22.75
N ALA A 131 11.88 13.66 -22.58
CA ALA A 131 11.91 12.58 -23.57
C ALA A 131 11.26 12.97 -24.90
N ALA A 132 10.15 13.73 -24.87
CA ALA A 132 9.50 14.25 -26.07
C ALA A 132 10.36 15.31 -26.79
N GLY A 133 11.08 16.15 -26.05
CA GLY A 133 12.04 17.12 -26.60
C GLY A 133 13.21 16.44 -27.30
N ALA A 134 13.84 15.46 -26.64
CA ALA A 134 14.97 14.72 -27.21
C ALA A 134 14.60 13.93 -28.48
N ALA A 135 13.38 13.37 -28.55
CA ALA A 135 12.89 12.69 -29.75
C ALA A 135 12.62 13.65 -30.93
N ALA A 136 12.22 14.90 -30.64
CA ALA A 136 12.04 15.93 -31.66
C ALA A 136 13.40 16.45 -32.19
N ASP A 137 14.39 16.60 -31.32
CA ASP A 137 15.75 17.03 -31.69
C ASP A 137 16.51 15.97 -32.51
N ALA A 138 16.26 14.67 -32.26
CA ALA A 138 16.88 13.58 -33.03
C ALA A 138 16.28 13.38 -34.44
N ALA A 139 15.15 14.01 -34.74
CA ALA A 139 14.44 13.91 -36.02
C ALA A 139 14.74 15.08 -36.99
N ASN A 140 15.65 15.99 -36.62
CA ASN A 140 16.04 17.18 -37.37
C ASN A 140 17.55 17.17 -37.69
#